data_AF-U5FY59-F1
#
_entry.id   AF-U5FY59-F1
#
_cell.length_a   1.000
_cell.length_b   1.000
_cell.length_c   1.000
_cell.angle_alpha   90.00
_cell.angle_beta   90.00
_cell.angle_gamma   90.00
#
_symmetry.space_group_name_H-M   'P 1'
#
loop_
_entity.id
_entity.type
_entity.pdbx_description
1 polymer ?
#
loop_
_entity_poly.entity_id
_entity_poly.type
_entity_poly.pdbx_seq_one_letter_code
_entity_poly.pdbx_strand_id
1 'polypeptide(L)'
;MSSALRFPWTQSMELLIFILFSTFLLLSSPCHAYSKSDLGSQCTEVEYQANLSDLLNSLVANAPIQNGFYMTAAGKGANKIYGLTQCRGDISATDCATCIKNVTVLQGCSNSKGVTLWFQWCLVRYSDRSFFGEWDQSGIMAIYNDTNFEDAEVVSEGLNFTKTLASKTPNQPSMFYTAVLDVGQSGKRYGMAQCTRDLSKSNCGKCLFQLVTSLNIIGNYMRSWDISGSSCRMWYYDYQFYFNYSTPAAKGGSTRSSSHRVAIGVAFPVLVFLLVL
;
A
#
# COMPACT_ATOMS: atom_id res chain seq x y z
N MET A 1 5.50 -52.18 -35.11
CA MET A 1 4.55 -51.09 -35.42
C MET A 1 3.57 -50.99 -34.26
N SER A 2 3.72 -49.99 -33.40
CA SER A 2 2.66 -49.62 -32.44
C SER A 2 2.51 -48.11 -32.53
N SER A 3 1.64 -47.67 -33.43
CA SER A 3 1.23 -46.28 -33.58
C SER A 3 0.25 -45.97 -32.45
N ALA A 4 0.73 -45.31 -31.40
CA ALA A 4 -0.12 -44.80 -30.34
C ALA A 4 -1.10 -43.75 -30.91
N LEU A 5 -2.38 -44.11 -30.93
CA LEU A 5 -3.48 -43.20 -31.25
C LEU A 5 -3.53 -42.11 -30.17
N ARG A 6 -3.04 -40.91 -30.50
CA ARG A 6 -3.26 -39.72 -29.65
C ARG A 6 -4.75 -39.41 -29.67
N PHE A 7 -5.42 -39.69 -28.55
CA PHE A 7 -6.82 -39.36 -28.37
C PHE A 7 -7.01 -37.83 -28.35
N PRO A 8 -7.91 -37.26 -29.18
CA PRO A 8 -8.11 -35.81 -29.34
C PRO A 8 -8.71 -35.10 -28.11
N TRP A 9 -9.03 -35.84 -27.04
CA TRP A 9 -9.63 -35.30 -25.82
C TRP A 9 -8.66 -34.51 -24.93
N THR A 10 -7.35 -34.70 -25.10
CA THR A 10 -6.31 -34.03 -24.29
C THR A 10 -6.23 -32.53 -24.55
N GLN A 11 -6.27 -32.13 -25.82
CA GLN A 11 -6.21 -30.72 -26.21
C GLN A 11 -7.46 -29.94 -25.80
N SER A 12 -8.64 -30.57 -25.86
CA SER A 12 -9.89 -29.98 -25.40
C SER A 12 -9.93 -29.77 -23.88
N MET A 13 -9.34 -30.68 -23.10
CA MET A 13 -9.24 -30.55 -21.64
C MET A 13 -8.27 -29.45 -21.22
N GLU A 14 -7.13 -29.32 -21.89
CA GLU A 14 -6.18 -28.22 -21.65
C GLU A 14 -6.80 -26.86 -21.93
N LEU A 15 -7.52 -26.71 -23.05
CA LEU A 15 -8.21 -25.47 -23.40
C LEU A 15 -9.27 -25.11 -22.34
N LEU A 16 -10.00 -26.10 -21.82
CA LEU A 16 -10.98 -25.90 -20.76
C LEU A 16 -10.32 -25.45 -19.45
N ILE A 17 -9.18 -26.04 -19.07
CA ILE A 17 -8.41 -25.64 -17.88
C ILE A 17 -7.87 -24.22 -18.03
N PHE A 18 -7.33 -23.87 -19.21
CA PHE A 18 -6.89 -22.51 -19.49
C PHE A 18 -8.04 -21.51 -19.43
N ILE A 19 -9.21 -21.84 -19.98
CA ILE A 19 -10.40 -20.99 -19.90
C ILE A 19 -10.85 -20.84 -18.45
N LEU A 20 -10.93 -21.93 -17.68
CA LEU A 20 -11.32 -21.91 -16.27
C LEU A 20 -10.33 -21.14 -15.39
N PHE A 21 -9.03 -21.23 -15.68
CA PHE A 21 -7.99 -20.47 -14.96
C PHE A 21 -8.01 -18.99 -15.34
N SER A 22 -8.22 -18.68 -16.63
CA SER A 22 -8.36 -17.30 -17.11
C SER A 22 -9.61 -16.64 -16.57
N THR A 23 -10.74 -17.36 -16.53
CA THR A 23 -11.97 -16.84 -15.89
C THR A 23 -11.79 -16.73 -14.39
N PHE A 24 -11.12 -17.66 -13.71
CA PHE A 24 -10.81 -17.54 -12.28
C PHE A 24 -9.96 -16.30 -11.96
N LEU A 25 -8.95 -15.99 -12.76
CA LEU A 25 -8.15 -14.76 -12.64
C LEU A 25 -8.96 -13.48 -12.97
N LEU A 26 -9.94 -13.57 -13.85
CA LEU A 26 -10.87 -12.47 -14.15
C LEU A 26 -11.95 -12.30 -13.08
N LEU A 27 -12.32 -13.37 -12.36
CA LEU A 27 -13.26 -13.36 -11.24
C LEU A 27 -12.62 -12.99 -9.91
N SER A 28 -11.29 -13.09 -9.77
CA SER A 28 -10.59 -12.51 -8.63
C SER A 28 -10.63 -10.99 -8.75
N SER A 29 -11.71 -10.37 -8.24
CA SER A 29 -11.74 -8.93 -8.07
C SER A 29 -10.51 -8.51 -7.26
N PRO A 30 -9.72 -7.52 -7.71
CA PRO A 30 -8.58 -7.00 -6.95
C PRO A 30 -9.01 -6.42 -5.59
N CYS A 31 -10.32 -6.28 -5.39
CA CYS A 31 -10.97 -5.72 -4.23
C CYS A 31 -11.38 -6.83 -3.26
N HIS A 32 -10.43 -7.41 -2.52
CA HIS A 32 -10.74 -8.07 -1.23
C HIS A 32 -10.88 -7.01 -0.13
N ALA A 33 -11.69 -5.98 -0.39
CA ALA A 33 -11.95 -4.91 0.57
C ALA A 33 -13.18 -5.27 1.41
N TYR A 34 -13.10 -4.98 2.71
CA TYR A 34 -14.12 -5.24 3.73
C TYR A 34 -15.51 -4.77 3.26
N SER A 35 -16.29 -5.71 2.73
CA SER A 35 -17.65 -5.47 2.25
C SER A 35 -18.63 -5.73 3.38
N LYS A 36 -19.35 -4.68 3.81
CA LYS A 36 -20.68 -4.86 4.37
C LYS A 36 -21.65 -3.79 3.86
N SER A 37 -22.74 -4.29 3.28
CA SER A 37 -24.11 -3.74 3.21
C SER A 37 -24.52 -2.73 2.11
N ASP A 38 -25.51 -3.22 1.34
CA ASP A 38 -26.63 -2.59 0.60
C ASP A 38 -26.50 -1.13 0.19
N LEU A 39 -26.42 -0.91 -1.12
CA LEU A 39 -26.87 0.34 -1.75
C LEU A 39 -28.27 0.66 -1.18
N GLY A 40 -28.39 1.74 -0.41
CA GLY A 40 -29.70 2.21 0.01
C GLY A 40 -30.56 2.49 -1.22
N SER A 41 -31.89 2.42 -1.07
CA SER A 41 -32.89 2.53 -2.14
C SER A 41 -32.88 3.85 -2.95
N GLN A 42 -31.89 4.72 -2.76
CA GLN A 42 -31.70 5.99 -3.46
C GLN A 42 -30.42 6.06 -4.31
N CYS A 43 -29.63 4.99 -4.40
CA CYS A 43 -28.35 4.97 -5.12
C CYS A 43 -28.37 3.90 -6.22
N THR A 44 -28.09 4.29 -7.47
CA THR A 44 -27.83 3.33 -8.54
C THR A 44 -26.34 2.99 -8.62
N GLU A 45 -26.01 1.74 -8.94
CA GLU A 45 -24.63 1.27 -9.12
C GLU A 45 -23.87 2.10 -10.17
N VAL A 46 -24.57 2.51 -11.24
CA VAL A 46 -24.03 3.33 -12.34
C VAL A 46 -23.60 4.72 -11.86
N GLU A 47 -24.42 5.40 -11.05
CA GLU A 47 -24.08 6.73 -10.51
C GLU A 47 -22.92 6.65 -9.52
N TYR A 48 -22.89 5.62 -8.67
CA TYR A 48 -21.79 5.41 -7.73
C TYR A 48 -20.47 5.16 -8.48
N GLN A 49 -20.50 4.31 -9.52
CA GLN A 49 -19.34 4.05 -10.37
C GLN A 49 -18.84 5.30 -11.08
N ALA A 50 -19.72 6.14 -11.61
CA ALA A 50 -19.36 7.42 -12.22
C ALA A 50 -18.69 8.35 -11.21
N ASN A 51 -19.28 8.53 -10.02
CA ASN A 51 -18.72 9.37 -8.97
C ASN A 51 -17.37 8.83 -8.46
N LEU A 52 -17.21 7.50 -8.37
CA LEU A 52 -15.94 6.89 -8.00
C LEU A 52 -14.88 7.17 -9.07
N SER A 53 -15.22 7.03 -10.35
CA SER A 53 -14.32 7.36 -11.46
C SER A 53 -13.88 8.83 -11.39
N ASP A 54 -14.81 9.76 -11.19
CA ASP A 54 -14.53 11.19 -11.04
C ASP A 54 -13.62 11.48 -9.84
N LEU A 55 -13.89 10.83 -8.70
CA LEU A 55 -13.05 10.93 -7.51
C LEU A 55 -11.61 10.48 -7.80
N LEU A 56 -11.44 9.27 -8.34
CA LEU A 56 -10.11 8.70 -8.60
C LEU A 56 -9.35 9.52 -9.64
N ASN A 57 -10.00 9.98 -10.70
CA ASN A 57 -9.40 10.86 -11.70
C ASN A 57 -8.94 12.19 -11.09
N SER A 58 -9.76 12.78 -10.20
CA SER A 58 -9.41 13.99 -9.46
C SER A 58 -8.21 13.78 -8.54
N LEU A 59 -8.13 12.64 -7.84
CA LEU A 59 -6.97 12.27 -7.04
C LEU A 59 -5.70 12.16 -7.89
N VAL A 60 -5.78 11.50 -9.04
CA VAL A 60 -4.64 11.31 -9.96
C VAL A 60 -4.14 12.61 -10.55
N ALA A 61 -5.05 13.52 -10.94
CA ALA A 61 -4.68 14.79 -11.55
C ALA A 61 -4.04 15.77 -10.54
N ASN A 62 -4.53 15.78 -9.29
CA ASN A 62 -4.21 16.85 -8.35
C ASN A 62 -3.12 16.50 -7.33
N ALA A 63 -3.01 15.24 -6.89
CA ALA A 63 -2.00 14.89 -5.89
C ALA A 63 -0.55 15.13 -6.34
N PRO A 64 -0.13 14.82 -7.59
CA PRO A 64 1.24 15.08 -8.03
C PRO A 64 1.63 16.57 -7.99
N ILE A 65 0.69 17.47 -8.31
CA ILE A 65 0.92 18.93 -8.28
C ILE A 65 0.74 19.54 -6.87
N GLN A 66 0.24 18.77 -5.90
CA GLN A 66 0.06 19.17 -4.50
C GLN A 66 1.02 18.42 -3.55
N ASN A 67 2.27 18.24 -3.98
CA ASN A 67 3.31 17.58 -3.19
C ASN A 67 2.88 16.18 -2.71
N GLY A 68 2.26 15.42 -3.60
CA GLY A 68 1.90 14.03 -3.37
C GLY A 68 0.79 13.79 -2.36
N PHE A 69 -0.03 14.79 -2.04
CA PHE A 69 -1.22 14.60 -1.19
C PHE A 69 -2.39 15.37 -1.76
N TYR A 70 -3.54 14.71 -1.87
CA TYR A 70 -4.79 15.37 -2.21
C TYR A 70 -5.95 14.60 -1.60
N MET A 71 -6.94 15.35 -1.11
CA MET A 71 -8.20 14.81 -0.61
C MET A 71 -9.35 15.60 -1.22
N THR A 72 -10.42 14.90 -1.59
CA THR A 72 -11.57 15.52 -2.25
C THR A 72 -12.81 14.63 -2.10
N ALA A 73 -13.94 15.10 -2.60
CA ALA A 73 -15.16 14.31 -2.67
C ALA A 73 -15.83 14.48 -4.04
N ALA A 74 -16.51 13.44 -4.50
CA ALA A 74 -17.30 13.44 -5.72
C ALA A 74 -18.74 12.99 -5.43
N GLY A 75 -19.69 13.40 -6.26
CA GLY A 75 -21.11 13.10 -6.06
C GLY A 75 -21.82 13.97 -5.00
N LYS A 76 -23.10 13.67 -4.77
CA LYS A 76 -23.99 14.42 -3.86
C LYS A 76 -24.90 13.45 -3.11
N GLY A 77 -25.42 13.90 -1.95
CA GLY A 77 -26.38 13.13 -1.16
C GLY A 77 -25.85 11.74 -0.79
N ALA A 78 -26.66 10.71 -1.01
CA ALA A 78 -26.32 9.32 -0.73
C ALA A 78 -25.24 8.74 -1.68
N ASN A 79 -24.96 9.40 -2.82
CA ASN A 79 -23.94 9.00 -3.79
C ASN A 79 -22.58 9.71 -3.58
N LYS A 80 -22.42 10.46 -2.49
CA LYS A 80 -21.19 11.21 -2.23
C LYS A 80 -20.07 10.28 -1.72
N ILE A 81 -18.92 10.35 -2.36
CA ILE A 81 -17.74 9.54 -2.03
C ILE A 81 -16.60 10.47 -1.65
N TYR A 82 -15.97 10.21 -0.52
CA TYR A 82 -14.81 10.91 0.00
C TYR A 82 -13.56 10.11 -0.32
N GLY A 83 -12.46 10.76 -0.69
CA GLY A 83 -11.22 10.06 -0.92
C GLY A 83 -9.99 10.92 -0.73
N LEU A 84 -8.88 10.25 -0.47
CA LEU A 84 -7.55 10.84 -0.46
C LEU A 84 -6.54 9.91 -1.11
N THR A 85 -5.46 10.50 -1.61
CA THR A 85 -4.24 9.77 -1.95
C THR A 85 -3.03 10.49 -1.37
N GLN A 86 -2.02 9.71 -1.00
CA GLN A 86 -0.81 10.23 -0.40
C GLN A 86 0.42 9.43 -0.82
N CYS A 87 1.46 10.09 -1.29
CA CYS A 87 2.76 9.51 -1.55
C CYS A 87 3.57 9.30 -0.27
N ARG A 88 4.51 8.36 -0.33
CA ARG A 88 5.54 8.19 0.69
C ARG A 88 6.40 9.46 0.79
N GLY A 89 6.85 9.80 1.99
CA GLY A 89 7.55 11.07 2.20
C GLY A 89 8.98 11.15 1.65
N ASP A 90 9.57 10.02 1.28
CA ASP A 90 10.96 9.87 0.82
C ASP A 90 11.10 9.64 -0.69
N ILE A 91 10.07 9.87 -1.50
CA ILE A 91 10.14 9.58 -2.94
C ILE A 91 10.11 10.84 -3.80
N SER A 92 10.65 10.74 -5.02
CA SER A 92 10.66 11.86 -5.96
C SER A 92 9.23 12.20 -6.44
N ALA A 93 9.04 13.42 -6.94
CA ALA A 93 7.76 13.80 -7.56
C ALA A 93 7.38 12.87 -8.74
N THR A 94 8.37 12.37 -9.48
CA THR A 94 8.17 11.44 -10.60
C THR A 94 7.70 10.06 -10.12
N ASP A 95 8.34 9.50 -9.09
CA ASP A 95 7.92 8.23 -8.50
C ASP A 95 6.53 8.35 -7.86
N CYS A 96 6.26 9.50 -7.26
CA CYS A 96 4.98 9.80 -6.63
C CYS A 96 3.86 9.84 -7.67
N ALA A 97 4.06 10.59 -8.77
CA ALA A 97 3.13 10.62 -9.88
C ALA A 97 2.92 9.24 -10.51
N THR A 98 3.98 8.43 -10.58
CA THR A 98 3.90 7.05 -11.11
C THR A 98 3.09 6.15 -10.18
N CYS A 99 3.29 6.21 -8.87
CA CYS A 99 2.50 5.43 -7.92
C CYS A 99 1.03 5.85 -7.93
N ILE A 100 0.75 7.15 -7.92
CA ILE A 100 -0.62 7.68 -7.92
C ILE A 100 -1.38 7.23 -9.17
N LYS A 101 -0.74 7.08 -10.33
CA LYS A 101 -1.42 6.54 -11.52
C LYS A 101 -2.02 5.14 -11.31
N ASN A 102 -1.44 4.31 -10.43
CA ASN A 102 -1.96 2.98 -10.14
C ASN A 102 -3.29 3.01 -9.36
N VAL A 103 -3.68 4.16 -8.81
CA VAL A 103 -4.94 4.32 -8.07
C VAL A 103 -6.17 4.05 -8.95
N THR A 104 -6.08 4.21 -10.27
CA THR A 104 -7.18 3.91 -11.21
C THR A 104 -7.58 2.43 -11.23
N VAL A 105 -6.71 1.52 -10.75
CA VAL A 105 -7.09 0.10 -10.58
C VAL A 105 -8.32 -0.08 -9.69
N LEU A 106 -8.59 0.88 -8.81
CA LEU A 106 -9.75 0.88 -7.92
C LEU A 106 -11.06 1.22 -8.62
N GLN A 107 -11.05 1.59 -9.91
CA GLN A 107 -12.29 1.67 -10.70
C GLN A 107 -13.04 0.32 -10.74
N GLY A 108 -12.31 -0.80 -10.64
CA GLY A 108 -12.89 -2.13 -10.50
C GLY A 108 -13.51 -2.44 -9.13
N CYS A 109 -13.39 -1.52 -8.16
CA CYS A 109 -13.92 -1.66 -6.79
C CYS A 109 -15.24 -0.91 -6.58
N SER A 110 -16.02 -0.68 -7.64
CA SER A 110 -17.32 0.03 -7.57
C SER A 110 -18.33 -0.61 -6.62
N ASN A 111 -18.20 -1.91 -6.35
CA ASN A 111 -19.07 -2.64 -5.41
C ASN A 111 -18.67 -2.47 -3.93
N SER A 112 -17.53 -1.82 -3.66
CA SER A 112 -17.05 -1.54 -2.31
C SER A 112 -17.36 -0.10 -1.91
N LYS A 113 -17.97 0.06 -0.73
CA LYS A 113 -18.27 1.36 -0.12
C LYS A 113 -17.10 2.03 0.59
N GLY A 114 -16.01 1.29 0.76
CA GLY A 114 -14.77 1.83 1.29
C GLY A 114 -13.59 0.93 0.98
N VAL A 115 -12.47 1.53 0.63
CA VAL A 115 -11.21 0.85 0.34
C VAL A 115 -10.09 1.68 0.93
N THR A 116 -9.15 1.00 1.59
CA THR A 116 -7.83 1.55 1.94
C THR A 116 -6.80 0.63 1.34
N LEU A 117 -5.95 1.16 0.45
CA LEU A 117 -4.90 0.38 -0.20
C LEU A 117 -3.56 1.10 -0.08
N TRP A 118 -2.61 0.41 0.53
CA TRP A 118 -1.22 0.83 0.63
C TRP A 118 -0.39 0.17 -0.46
N PHE A 119 -0.07 0.92 -1.51
CA PHE A 119 1.01 0.54 -2.43
C PHE A 119 2.37 0.74 -1.76
N GLN A 120 3.44 0.29 -2.44
CA GLN A 120 4.81 0.45 -1.95
C GLN A 120 5.17 1.92 -1.66
N TRP A 121 4.64 2.84 -2.48
CA TRP A 121 5.05 4.26 -2.52
C TRP A 121 3.90 5.25 -2.35
N CYS A 122 2.66 4.79 -2.22
CA CYS A 122 1.51 5.65 -2.03
C CYS A 122 0.34 4.90 -1.40
N LEU A 123 -0.57 5.66 -0.80
CA LEU A 123 -1.85 5.23 -0.27
C LEU A 123 -2.96 5.79 -1.17
N VAL A 124 -4.02 5.03 -1.33
CA VAL A 124 -5.34 5.56 -1.66
C VAL A 124 -6.36 5.06 -0.66
N ARG A 125 -7.25 5.96 -0.24
CA ARG A 125 -8.39 5.62 0.58
C ARG A 125 -9.63 6.31 0.05
N TYR A 126 -10.73 5.59 -0.07
CA TYR A 126 -12.04 6.19 -0.31
C TYR A 126 -13.13 5.56 0.55
N SER A 127 -14.22 6.28 0.78
CA SER A 127 -15.42 5.77 1.45
C SER A 127 -16.66 6.61 1.12
N ASP A 128 -17.83 5.99 1.19
CA ASP A 128 -19.15 6.65 1.19
C ASP A 128 -19.41 7.49 2.46
N ARG A 129 -18.54 7.40 3.46
CA ARG A 129 -18.56 8.22 4.67
C ARG A 129 -17.30 9.07 4.76
N SER A 130 -17.45 10.30 5.24
CA SER A 130 -16.29 11.15 5.51
C SER A 130 -15.45 10.53 6.62
N PHE A 131 -14.16 10.35 6.36
CA PHE A 131 -13.16 9.87 7.31
C PHE A 131 -12.04 10.89 7.54
N PHE A 132 -12.12 12.07 6.91
CA PHE A 132 -11.07 13.08 6.96
C PHE A 132 -10.83 13.57 8.39
N GLY A 133 -9.58 13.49 8.83
CA GLY A 133 -9.18 13.91 10.17
C GLY A 133 -9.51 12.92 11.28
N GLU A 134 -10.21 11.84 10.97
CA GLU A 134 -10.66 10.85 11.93
C GLU A 134 -9.60 9.77 12.18
N TRP A 135 -9.36 9.48 13.45
CA TRP A 135 -8.55 8.33 13.84
C TRP A 135 -9.39 7.06 13.77
N ASP A 136 -9.31 6.39 12.63
CA ASP A 136 -9.90 5.07 12.42
C ASP A 136 -8.99 3.98 13.01
N GLN A 137 -9.55 3.23 13.96
CA GLN A 137 -8.85 2.16 14.69
C GLN A 137 -8.89 0.81 13.95
N SER A 138 -9.58 0.72 12.82
CA SER A 138 -9.76 -0.51 12.05
C SER A 138 -8.67 -0.70 10.98
N GLY A 139 -8.67 -1.89 10.36
CA GLY A 139 -7.83 -2.19 9.21
C GLY A 139 -6.35 -2.37 9.54
N ILE A 140 -6.04 -2.88 10.74
CA ILE A 140 -4.66 -3.21 11.11
C ILE A 140 -4.21 -4.43 10.32
N MET A 141 -3.13 -4.28 9.56
CA MET A 141 -2.50 -5.33 8.76
C MET A 141 -1.00 -5.28 8.99
N ALA A 142 -0.39 -6.43 9.27
CA ALA A 142 1.05 -6.58 9.42
C ALA A 142 1.60 -7.56 8.40
N ILE A 143 2.76 -7.24 7.84
CA ILE A 143 3.54 -8.09 6.95
C ILE A 143 4.91 -8.26 7.60
N TYR A 144 5.35 -9.49 7.75
CA TYR A 144 6.62 -9.83 8.37
C TYR A 144 7.18 -11.11 7.77
N ASN A 145 8.49 -11.33 7.93
CA ASN A 145 9.10 -12.60 7.60
C ASN A 145 9.05 -13.50 8.86
N ASP A 146 8.21 -14.53 8.83
CA ASP A 146 7.98 -15.46 9.94
C ASP A 146 9.12 -16.46 10.19
N THR A 147 10.17 -16.42 9.36
CA THR A 147 11.36 -17.25 9.51
C THR A 147 12.59 -16.49 9.99
N ASN A 148 12.55 -15.15 10.05
CA ASN A 148 13.69 -14.31 10.43
C ASN A 148 13.44 -13.58 11.76
N PHE A 149 13.89 -14.20 12.84
CA PHE A 149 13.72 -13.73 14.21
C PHE A 149 14.79 -12.72 14.60
N GLU A 150 14.41 -11.79 15.47
CA GLU A 150 15.31 -10.84 16.08
C GLU A 150 16.02 -11.47 17.29
N ASP A 151 17.24 -11.00 17.57
CA ASP A 151 17.95 -11.42 18.78
C ASP A 151 17.21 -10.90 20.02
N ALA A 152 17.04 -11.74 21.04
CA ALA A 152 16.22 -11.42 22.21
C ALA A 152 16.64 -10.11 22.92
N GLU A 153 17.93 -9.79 22.91
CA GLU A 153 18.48 -8.55 23.45
C GLU A 153 18.06 -7.29 22.66
N VAL A 154 17.93 -7.42 21.33
CA VAL A 154 17.59 -6.31 20.42
C VAL A 154 16.09 -5.98 20.44
N VAL A 155 15.22 -6.94 20.75
CA VAL A 155 13.75 -6.74 20.74
C VAL A 155 13.32 -5.54 21.58
N SER A 156 13.91 -5.35 22.77
CA SER A 156 13.56 -4.25 23.67
C SER A 156 13.97 -2.88 23.11
N GLU A 157 15.14 -2.79 22.49
CA GLU A 157 15.65 -1.59 21.84
C GLU A 157 14.82 -1.24 20.60
N GLY A 158 14.49 -2.26 19.79
CA GLY A 158 13.61 -2.12 18.63
C GLY A 158 12.24 -1.57 19.00
N LEU A 159 11.63 -2.06 20.09
CA LEU A 159 10.34 -1.53 20.59
C LEU A 159 10.44 -0.08 21.10
N ASN A 160 11.52 0.28 21.78
CA ASN A 160 11.71 1.67 22.23
C ASN A 160 11.98 2.62 21.05
N PHE A 161 12.70 2.12 20.04
CA PHE A 161 12.93 2.82 18.79
C PHE A 161 11.62 3.08 18.03
N THR A 162 10.71 2.10 17.95
CA THR A 162 9.42 2.29 17.26
C THR A 162 8.49 3.24 18.01
N LYS A 163 8.48 3.22 19.34
CA LYS A 163 7.80 4.26 20.15
C LYS A 163 8.36 5.66 19.87
N THR A 164 9.67 5.77 19.65
CA THR A 164 10.32 7.04 19.29
C THR A 164 9.92 7.52 17.90
N LEU A 165 9.81 6.61 16.91
CA LEU A 165 9.25 6.93 15.60
C LEU A 165 7.81 7.45 15.74
N ALA A 166 6.97 6.73 16.49
CA ALA A 166 5.57 7.08 16.70
C ALA A 166 5.41 8.48 17.36
N SER A 167 6.25 8.82 18.33
CA SER A 167 6.17 10.11 19.03
C SER A 167 6.68 11.30 18.21
N LYS A 168 7.70 11.09 17.34
CA LYS A 168 8.29 12.16 16.53
C LYS A 168 7.52 12.46 15.25
N THR A 169 7.00 11.43 14.58
CA THR A 169 6.33 11.55 13.27
C THR A 169 5.26 12.65 13.18
N PRO A 170 4.37 12.85 14.17
CA PRO A 170 3.33 13.87 14.08
C PRO A 170 3.85 15.31 13.95
N ASN A 171 5.10 15.56 14.35
CA ASN A 171 5.71 16.88 14.33
C ASN A 171 6.64 17.10 13.14
N GLN A 172 6.80 16.10 12.27
CA GLN A 172 7.68 16.20 11.11
C GLN A 172 6.94 16.71 9.87
N PRO A 173 7.65 17.33 8.91
CA PRO A 173 7.09 17.67 7.62
C PRO A 173 6.37 16.49 6.98
N SER A 174 5.20 16.74 6.38
CA SER A 174 4.37 15.72 5.74
C SER A 174 3.94 14.54 6.64
N MET A 175 4.06 14.67 7.96
CA MET A 175 3.82 13.59 8.94
C MET A 175 4.60 12.32 8.61
N PHE A 176 5.86 12.50 8.19
CA PHE A 176 6.76 11.44 7.76
C PHE A 176 8.07 11.52 8.53
N TYR A 177 8.55 10.39 9.04
CA TYR A 177 9.81 10.35 9.77
C TYR A 177 10.56 9.06 9.52
N THR A 178 11.88 9.16 9.36
CA THR A 178 12.81 8.05 9.29
C THR A 178 13.85 8.17 10.38
N ALA A 179 14.36 7.03 10.84
CA ALA A 179 15.47 6.98 11.76
C ALA A 179 16.24 5.66 11.59
N VAL A 180 17.42 5.61 12.21
CA VAL A 180 18.27 4.41 12.27
C VAL A 180 18.58 4.15 13.74
N LEU A 181 18.41 2.89 14.14
CA LEU A 181 18.89 2.35 15.41
C LEU A 181 20.17 1.55 15.10
N ASP A 182 21.23 1.84 15.82
CA ASP A 182 22.49 1.07 15.77
C ASP A 182 22.55 0.19 17.01
N VAL A 183 22.52 -1.13 16.83
CA VAL A 183 22.57 -2.13 17.91
C VAL A 183 23.94 -2.81 17.98
N GLY A 184 24.99 -2.10 17.55
CA GLY A 184 26.37 -2.56 17.65
C GLY A 184 26.66 -3.76 16.76
N GLN A 185 27.04 -4.88 17.37
CA GLN A 185 27.44 -6.08 16.62
C GLN A 185 26.28 -6.72 15.85
N SER A 186 25.04 -6.55 16.32
CA SER A 186 23.83 -7.03 15.63
C SER A 186 23.41 -6.13 14.46
N GLY A 187 24.22 -5.12 14.14
CA GLY A 187 24.07 -4.24 12.97
C GLY A 187 23.09 -3.10 13.20
N LYS A 188 22.46 -2.63 12.12
CA LYS A 188 21.55 -1.48 12.13
C LYS A 188 20.12 -1.93 11.88
N ARG A 189 19.17 -1.12 12.36
CA ARG A 189 17.74 -1.24 12.10
C ARG A 189 17.22 0.08 11.57
N TYR A 190 16.51 0.01 10.47
CA TYR A 190 16.00 1.17 9.74
C TYR A 190 14.50 1.26 10.01
N GLY A 191 14.07 2.42 10.51
CA GLY A 191 12.70 2.68 10.87
C GLY A 191 12.11 3.81 10.03
N MET A 192 10.85 3.64 9.64
CA MET A 192 10.08 4.67 8.96
C MET A 192 8.65 4.66 9.49
N ALA A 193 8.05 5.84 9.66
CA ALA A 193 6.66 5.99 10.07
C ALA A 193 6.01 7.14 9.31
N GLN A 194 4.75 6.95 8.95
CA GLN A 194 3.98 7.94 8.21
C GLN A 194 2.51 7.93 8.62
N CYS A 195 1.94 9.12 8.79
CA CYS A 195 0.49 9.31 8.89
C CYS A 195 -0.05 9.93 7.61
N THR A 196 -1.35 9.73 7.34
CA THR A 196 -2.06 10.53 6.35
C THR A 196 -2.18 11.98 6.85
N ARG A 197 -1.98 12.92 5.92
CA ARG A 197 -1.85 14.34 6.23
C ARG A 197 -3.18 15.03 6.54
N ASP A 198 -4.31 14.33 6.43
CA ASP A 198 -5.62 14.79 6.88
C ASP A 198 -5.77 14.73 8.41
N LEU A 199 -4.96 13.92 9.11
CA LEU A 199 -5.04 13.79 10.56
C LEU A 199 -4.52 15.04 11.31
N SER A 200 -5.03 15.23 12.53
CA SER A 200 -4.36 16.11 13.49
C SER A 200 -3.07 15.45 14.02
N LYS A 201 -2.14 16.24 14.57
CA LYS A 201 -0.93 15.69 15.22
C LYS A 201 -1.26 14.69 16.34
N SER A 202 -2.29 14.99 17.12
CA SER A 202 -2.76 14.10 18.19
C SER A 202 -3.27 12.77 17.63
N ASN A 203 -4.10 12.82 16.59
CA ASN A 203 -4.65 11.62 15.94
C ASN A 203 -3.58 10.81 15.22
N CYS A 204 -2.60 11.46 14.60
CA CYS A 204 -1.43 10.79 14.03
C CYS A 204 -0.64 10.02 15.11
N GLY A 205 -0.38 10.65 16.26
CA GLY A 205 0.27 9.98 17.39
C GLY A 205 -0.51 8.76 17.88
N LYS A 206 -1.83 8.91 18.08
CA LYS A 206 -2.71 7.82 18.50
C LYS A 206 -2.71 6.65 17.51
N CYS A 207 -2.77 6.94 16.21
CA CYS A 207 -2.71 5.94 15.15
C CYS A 207 -1.39 5.14 15.23
N LEU A 208 -0.24 5.83 15.27
CA LEU A 208 1.05 5.14 15.32
C LEU A 208 1.26 4.35 16.63
N PHE A 209 0.83 4.89 17.77
CA PHE A 209 0.91 4.16 19.05
C PHE A 209 0.01 2.93 19.09
N GLN A 210 -1.14 2.96 18.41
CA GLN A 210 -1.97 1.78 18.23
C GLN A 210 -1.20 0.68 17.48
N LEU A 211 -0.53 1.02 16.38
CA LEU A 211 0.29 0.06 15.63
C LEU A 211 1.42 -0.51 16.49
N VAL A 212 2.13 0.33 17.25
CA VAL A 212 3.17 -0.12 18.19
C VAL A 212 2.60 -1.09 19.24
N THR A 213 1.39 -0.84 19.73
CA THR A 213 0.74 -1.71 20.71
C THR A 213 0.37 -3.06 20.09
N SER A 214 -0.14 -3.05 18.86
CA SER A 214 -0.46 -4.26 18.11
C SER A 214 0.77 -5.14 17.87
N LEU A 215 1.96 -4.57 17.61
CA LEU A 215 3.20 -5.34 17.40
C LEU A 215 3.51 -6.34 18.53
N ASN A 216 3.13 -6.05 19.77
CA ASN A 216 3.33 -6.97 20.90
C ASN A 216 2.57 -8.30 20.74
N ILE A 217 1.51 -8.33 19.93
CA ILE A 217 0.68 -9.51 19.70
C ILE A 217 1.16 -10.26 18.45
N ILE A 218 1.59 -9.53 17.42
CA ILE A 218 1.74 -10.07 16.06
C ILE A 218 3.19 -10.35 15.64
N GLY A 219 4.22 -9.76 16.26
CA GLY A 219 5.58 -10.03 15.80
C GLY A 219 6.66 -9.01 16.16
N ASN A 220 6.63 -8.42 17.35
CA ASN A 220 7.72 -7.56 17.82
C ASN A 220 9.09 -8.27 17.89
N TYR A 221 9.10 -9.61 17.83
CA TYR A 221 10.28 -10.47 17.80
C TYR A 221 10.77 -10.78 16.37
N MET A 222 10.14 -10.22 15.33
CA MET A 222 10.59 -10.38 13.95
C MET A 222 11.63 -9.31 13.59
N ARG A 223 12.68 -9.71 12.87
CA ARG A 223 13.77 -8.81 12.46
C ARG A 223 13.37 -7.81 11.38
N SER A 224 12.29 -8.09 10.65
CA SER A 224 11.74 -7.19 9.63
C SER A 224 10.22 -7.30 9.55
N TRP A 225 9.56 -6.15 9.53
CA TRP A 225 8.11 -6.05 9.43
C TRP A 225 7.68 -4.67 8.92
N ASP A 226 6.48 -4.63 8.37
CA ASP A 226 5.71 -3.41 8.24
C ASP A 226 4.30 -3.63 8.76
N ILE A 227 3.74 -2.61 9.39
CA ILE A 227 2.40 -2.64 9.95
C ILE A 227 1.66 -1.38 9.54
N SER A 228 0.44 -1.54 9.09
CA SER A 228 -0.42 -0.48 8.59
C SER A 228 -1.75 -0.49 9.30
N GLY A 229 -2.31 0.69 9.50
CA GLY A 229 -3.72 0.90 9.77
C GLY A 229 -4.35 1.72 8.65
N SER A 230 -5.56 2.20 8.89
CA SER A 230 -6.31 2.93 7.87
C SER A 230 -5.77 4.34 7.55
N SER A 231 -4.97 4.93 8.45
CA SER A 231 -4.44 6.30 8.31
C SER A 231 -2.95 6.44 8.71
N CYS A 232 -2.26 5.35 9.01
CA CYS A 232 -0.83 5.38 9.31
C CYS A 232 -0.16 4.04 8.99
N ARG A 233 1.16 4.07 8.77
CA ARG A 233 1.98 2.87 8.52
C ARG A 233 3.36 3.04 9.12
N MET A 234 3.93 1.94 9.58
CA MET A 234 5.28 1.84 10.13
C MET A 234 6.04 0.71 9.45
N TRP A 235 7.32 0.91 9.23
CA TRP A 235 8.24 -0.04 8.63
C TRP A 235 9.48 -0.17 9.51
N TYR A 236 9.97 -1.39 9.67
CA TYR A 236 11.16 -1.73 10.43
C TYR A 236 11.91 -2.85 9.70
N TYR A 237 13.14 -2.59 9.28
CA TYR A 237 13.95 -3.55 8.53
C TYR A 237 15.41 -3.52 8.96
N ASP A 238 16.14 -4.60 8.68
CA ASP A 238 17.58 -4.73 8.91
C ASP A 238 18.45 -4.22 7.74
N TYR A 239 17.83 -3.62 6.72
CA TYR A 239 18.51 -2.96 5.59
C TYR A 239 17.89 -1.59 5.30
N GLN A 240 18.63 -0.72 4.60
CA GLN A 240 18.12 0.60 4.20
C GLN A 240 17.15 0.48 3.01
N PHE A 241 15.88 0.80 3.21
CA PHE A 241 14.80 0.66 2.21
C PHE A 241 14.12 1.98 1.80
N TYR A 242 14.53 3.08 2.42
CA TYR A 242 14.05 4.43 2.12
C TYR A 242 15.18 5.30 1.57
N PHE A 243 14.81 6.27 0.75
CA PHE A 243 15.79 7.21 0.20
C PHE A 243 16.11 8.30 1.21
N ASN A 244 17.39 8.62 1.37
CA ASN A 244 17.84 9.79 2.13
C ASN A 244 17.82 11.03 1.24
N TYR A 245 16.64 11.45 0.77
CA TYR A 245 16.52 12.81 0.25
C TYR A 245 16.49 13.74 1.47
N SER A 246 17.67 14.24 1.88
CA SER A 246 17.73 15.47 2.66
C SER A 246 16.90 16.49 1.90
N THR A 247 15.80 16.96 2.47
CA THR A 247 14.89 17.93 1.83
C THR A 247 15.71 19.07 1.25
N PRO A 248 15.84 19.20 -0.09
CA PRO A 248 16.59 20.31 -0.65
C PRO A 248 15.72 21.55 -0.46
N ALA A 249 16.23 22.51 0.33
CA ALA A 249 15.76 23.87 0.26
C ALA A 249 15.74 24.29 -1.22
N ALA A 250 14.62 24.87 -1.66
CA ALA A 250 14.43 25.36 -3.01
C ALA A 250 15.65 26.16 -3.49
N LYS A 251 16.34 25.66 -4.51
CA LYS A 251 17.11 26.46 -5.48
C LYS A 251 17.37 25.61 -6.73
N GLY A 252 16.93 26.16 -7.86
CA GLY A 252 17.08 25.54 -9.17
C GLY A 252 18.55 25.38 -9.56
N GLY A 253 18.86 24.24 -10.15
CA GLY A 253 20.15 23.94 -10.75
C GLY A 253 20.07 22.57 -11.41
N SER A 254 20.04 22.54 -12.74
CA SER A 254 19.98 21.31 -13.52
C SER A 254 21.28 20.52 -13.39
N THR A 255 21.20 19.29 -12.90
CA THR A 255 22.27 18.30 -13.07
C THR A 255 21.72 17.04 -13.71
N ARG A 256 22.28 16.73 -14.87
CA ARG A 256 21.96 15.62 -15.78
C ARG A 256 22.41 14.31 -15.12
N SER A 257 21.47 13.47 -14.69
CA SER A 257 21.77 12.16 -14.10
C SER A 257 21.72 11.07 -15.17
N SER A 258 22.80 10.29 -15.28
CA SER A 258 22.91 9.16 -16.21
C SER A 258 22.10 7.97 -15.68
N SER A 259 21.06 7.56 -16.41
CA SER A 259 20.31 6.33 -16.14
C SER A 259 21.18 5.10 -16.33
N HIS A 260 21.65 4.50 -15.25
CA HIS A 260 21.96 3.07 -15.24
C HIS A 260 20.65 2.30 -15.08
N ARG A 261 20.18 1.69 -16.18
CA ARG A 261 19.05 0.76 -16.17
C ARG A 261 19.50 -0.55 -15.53
N VAL A 262 19.16 -0.76 -14.26
CA VAL A 262 19.21 -2.09 -13.64
C VAL A 262 17.91 -2.79 -14.00
N ALA A 263 17.97 -3.76 -14.91
CA ALA A 263 16.84 -4.62 -15.26
C ALA A 263 16.66 -5.67 -14.15
N ILE A 264 15.70 -5.45 -13.25
CA ILE A 264 15.23 -6.49 -12.32
C ILE A 264 14.25 -7.34 -13.12
N GLY A 265 14.72 -8.49 -13.61
CA GLY A 265 13.87 -9.49 -14.23
C GLY A 265 12.95 -10.10 -13.18
N VAL A 266 11.66 -9.75 -13.21
CA VAL A 266 10.63 -10.47 -12.46
C VAL A 266 10.34 -11.76 -13.23
N ALA A 267 10.95 -12.86 -12.79
CA ALA A 267 10.61 -14.19 -13.27
C ALA A 267 9.25 -14.57 -12.70
N PHE A 268 8.19 -14.45 -13.51
CA PHE A 268 6.96 -15.19 -13.25
C PHE A 268 7.29 -16.68 -13.43
N PRO A 269 7.01 -17.56 -12.45
CA PRO A 269 7.12 -18.99 -12.67
C PRO A 269 6.07 -19.39 -13.71
N VAL A 270 6.49 -19.47 -14.97
CA VAL A 270 5.75 -20.21 -15.98
C VAL A 270 5.85 -21.66 -15.56
N LEU A 271 4.74 -22.24 -15.11
CA LEU A 271 4.59 -23.68 -14.94
C LEU A 271 4.79 -24.33 -16.32
N VAL A 272 6.02 -24.70 -16.62
CA VAL A 272 6.36 -25.52 -17.77
C VAL A 272 5.90 -26.94 -17.43
N PHE A 273 4.72 -27.33 -17.93
CA PHE A 273 4.38 -28.74 -18.05
C PHE A 273 5.31 -29.34 -19.10
N LEU A 274 6.40 -29.96 -18.64
CA LEU A 274 7.24 -30.83 -19.47
C LEU A 274 6.43 -32.08 -19.82
N LEU A 275 5.85 -32.11 -21.03
CA LEU A 275 5.44 -33.35 -21.67
C LEU A 275 6.71 -34.11 -22.07
N VAL A 276 7.13 -35.06 -21.22
CA VAL A 276 7.98 -36.16 -21.65
C VAL A 276 7.14 -37.00 -22.62
N LEU A 277 7.59 -37.09 -23.87
CA LEU A 277 7.03 -37.93 -24.93
C LEU A 277 7.12 -39.42 -24.59
#